data_AF-A0AAN8DTM0-F1
#
_entry.id   AF-A0AAN8DTM0-F1
#
_cell.length_a   1.000
_cell.length_b   1.000
_cell.length_c   1.000
_cell.angle_alpha   90.00
_cell.angle_beta   90.00
_cell.angle_gamma   90.00
#
_symmetry.space_group_name_H-M   'P 1'
#
loop_
_entity.id
_entity.type
_entity.pdbx_description
1 polymer ?
#
loop_
_entity_poly.entity_id
_entity_poly.type
_entity_poly.pdbx_seq_one_letter_code
_entity_poly.pdbx_strand_id
1 'polypeptide(L)'
;MGNVSTYESQFHYKSLHFLLMDSMSLLHPNKCETVYIIREKYTAQQGSKVRFGKFTKVWSSYSSMKRMEDFHEQVVFNITSCFFIKLGTNICSADTDMALLSPAEVFTVVAAKDIKDEDNDSEYTAIVLTHSSLQSTHNCYCLSRSPADVSSQWLVLMLVTFSLFFFN
;
A
#
# COMPACT_ATOMS: atom_id res chain seq x y z
N MET A 1 5.47 -0.54 -14.04
CA MET A 1 6.24 -0.17 -12.83
C MET A 1 7.32 0.81 -13.27
N GLY A 2 7.44 1.98 -12.65
CA GLY A 2 8.36 3.03 -13.10
C GLY A 2 9.83 2.67 -12.84
N ASN A 3 10.74 3.17 -13.68
CA ASN A 3 12.20 3.01 -13.48
C ASN A 3 12.69 3.96 -12.37
N VAL A 4 13.90 3.76 -11.86
CA VAL A 4 14.57 4.61 -10.85
C VAL A 4 14.53 6.08 -11.26
N SER A 5 14.79 6.38 -12.53
CA SER A 5 14.74 7.74 -13.06
C SER A 5 13.36 8.40 -12.91
N THR A 6 12.28 7.64 -13.14
CA THR A 6 10.90 8.09 -12.92
C THR A 6 10.64 8.36 -11.44
N TYR A 7 11.13 7.47 -10.55
CA TYR A 7 11.00 7.68 -9.11
C TYR A 7 11.73 8.93 -8.65
N GLU A 8 12.98 9.15 -9.09
CA GLU A 8 13.79 10.29 -8.69
C GLU A 8 13.20 11.61 -9.21
N SER A 9 12.90 11.69 -10.51
CA SER A 9 12.57 12.96 -11.17
C SER A 9 11.07 13.29 -11.24
N GLN A 10 10.19 12.30 -11.30
CA GLN A 10 8.76 12.49 -11.61
C GLN A 10 7.81 12.11 -10.48
N PHE A 11 8.27 11.34 -9.50
CA PHE A 11 7.45 11.00 -8.33
C PHE A 11 7.64 12.04 -7.21
N HIS A 12 6.78 13.06 -7.18
CA HIS A 12 6.89 14.16 -6.20
C HIS A 12 6.30 13.83 -4.82
N TYR A 13 5.67 12.66 -4.64
CA TYR A 13 4.99 12.26 -3.41
C TYR A 13 5.84 11.34 -2.52
N LYS A 14 7.17 11.45 -2.61
CA LYS A 14 8.14 10.63 -1.86
C LYS A 14 7.88 10.62 -0.35
N SER A 15 7.87 11.80 0.27
CA SER A 15 7.65 11.94 1.71
C SER A 15 6.27 11.46 2.14
N LEU A 16 5.24 11.79 1.36
CA LEU A 16 3.86 11.34 1.64
C LEU A 16 3.75 9.82 1.58
N HIS A 17 4.30 9.19 0.54
CA HIS A 17 4.34 7.73 0.42
C HIS A 17 5.06 7.09 1.59
N PHE A 18 6.21 7.63 2.00
CA PHE A 18 6.95 7.17 3.18
C PHE A 18 6.10 7.26 4.44
N LEU A 19 5.52 8.43 4.73
CA LEU A 19 4.70 8.64 5.93
C LEU A 19 3.47 7.74 5.97
N LEU A 20 2.81 7.50 4.83
CA LEU A 20 1.68 6.57 4.76
C LEU A 20 2.10 5.12 4.99
N MET A 21 3.22 4.67 4.40
CA MET A 21 3.73 3.32 4.64
C MET A 21 4.18 3.12 6.10
N ASP A 22 4.86 4.12 6.67
CA ASP A 22 5.33 4.10 8.06
C ASP A 22 4.14 4.08 9.03
N SER A 23 3.14 4.95 8.82
CA SER A 23 1.89 4.93 9.57
C SER A 23 1.18 3.59 9.48
N MET A 24 1.11 2.96 8.31
CA MET A 24 0.56 1.61 8.17
C MET A 24 1.38 0.59 8.95
N SER A 25 2.71 0.65 8.89
CA SER A 25 3.57 -0.27 9.64
C SER A 25 3.37 -0.17 11.16
N LEU A 26 3.01 1.01 11.67
CA LEU A 26 2.77 1.25 13.09
C LEU A 26 1.34 0.93 13.52
N LEU A 27 0.35 1.13 12.64
CA LEU A 27 -1.07 1.13 12.97
C LEU A 27 -1.86 -0.05 12.36
N HIS A 28 -1.22 -0.91 11.55
CA HIS A 28 -1.93 -2.05 10.99
C HIS A 28 -2.50 -2.94 12.10
N PRO A 29 -3.66 -3.58 11.88
CA PRO A 29 -4.24 -4.45 12.89
C PRO A 29 -3.37 -5.68 13.11
N ASN A 30 -3.46 -6.24 14.31
CA ASN A 30 -2.78 -7.49 14.68
C ASN A 30 -3.36 -8.73 13.98
N LYS A 31 -4.51 -8.59 13.31
CA LYS A 31 -5.22 -9.66 12.64
C LYS A 31 -5.64 -9.18 11.26
N CYS A 32 -5.64 -10.11 10.31
CA CYS A 32 -6.15 -9.85 8.98
C CYS A 32 -7.68 -9.73 9.03
N GLU A 33 -8.23 -8.79 8.26
CA GLU A 33 -9.68 -8.59 8.16
C GLU A 33 -10.09 -8.53 6.69
N THR A 34 -11.38 -8.74 6.43
CA THR A 34 -11.92 -8.65 5.07
C THR A 34 -12.40 -7.23 4.81
N VAL A 35 -11.86 -6.64 3.74
CA VAL A 35 -12.23 -5.33 3.20
C VAL A 35 -12.72 -5.47 1.76
N TYR A 36 -13.41 -4.46 1.27
CA TYR A 36 -14.22 -4.58 0.05
C TYR A 36 -13.96 -3.45 -0.93
N ILE A 37 -13.99 -3.77 -2.22
CA ILE A 37 -13.93 -2.75 -3.28
C ILE A 37 -14.69 -3.20 -4.52
N ILE A 38 -15.34 -2.25 -5.17
CA ILE A 38 -16.07 -2.45 -6.41
C ILE A 38 -15.21 -1.98 -7.59
N ARG A 39 -15.25 -2.74 -8.68
CA ARG A 39 -14.63 -2.43 -9.97
C ARG A 39 -15.59 -2.81 -11.08
N GLU A 40 -15.56 -2.06 -12.16
CA GLU A 40 -16.44 -2.32 -13.31
C GLU A 40 -16.15 -3.67 -13.98
N LYS A 41 -14.90 -3.88 -14.42
CA LYS A 41 -14.53 -5.10 -15.17
C LYS A 41 -13.17 -5.61 -14.72
N TYR A 42 -13.16 -6.84 -14.23
CA TYR A 42 -11.94 -7.55 -13.88
C TYR A 42 -12.15 -9.06 -13.96
N THR A 43 -11.21 -9.75 -14.58
CA THR A 43 -11.20 -11.22 -14.60
C THR A 43 -9.97 -11.70 -13.86
N ALA A 44 -10.17 -12.62 -12.92
CA ALA A 44 -9.09 -13.19 -12.12
C ALA A 44 -9.14 -14.71 -12.23
N GLN A 45 -8.00 -15.34 -12.52
CA GLN A 45 -7.90 -16.79 -12.50
C GLN A 45 -7.59 -17.25 -11.08
N GLN A 46 -8.26 -18.31 -10.61
CA GLN A 46 -7.97 -18.91 -9.31
C GLN A 46 -6.49 -19.31 -9.24
N GLY A 47 -5.85 -19.05 -8.10
CA GLY A 47 -4.42 -19.28 -7.87
C GLY A 47 -3.50 -18.18 -8.41
N SER A 48 -3.97 -17.29 -9.28
CA SER A 48 -3.17 -16.15 -9.75
C SER A 48 -2.90 -15.14 -8.63
N LYS A 49 -1.85 -14.33 -8.81
CA LYS A 49 -1.46 -13.27 -7.87
C LYS A 49 -1.93 -11.91 -8.37
N VAL A 50 -2.46 -11.10 -7.44
CA VAL A 50 -2.93 -9.74 -7.69
C VAL A 50 -2.23 -8.78 -6.75
N ARG A 51 -1.83 -7.62 -7.25
CA ARG A 51 -1.32 -6.52 -6.44
C ARG A 51 -1.87 -5.21 -6.97
N PHE A 52 -2.45 -4.39 -6.09
CA PHE A 52 -3.04 -3.10 -6.48
C PHE A 52 -1.97 -2.06 -6.85
N GLY A 53 -0.77 -2.14 -6.24
CA GLY A 53 0.38 -1.32 -6.61
C GLY A 53 0.24 0.17 -6.29
N LYS A 54 -0.84 0.57 -5.60
CA LYS A 54 -1.11 1.91 -5.10
C LYS A 54 -1.90 1.82 -3.81
N PHE A 55 -1.80 2.85 -2.96
CA PHE A 55 -2.73 3.01 -1.85
C PHE A 55 -4.16 2.98 -2.38
N THR A 56 -4.97 2.07 -1.85
CA THR A 56 -6.32 1.84 -2.37
C THR A 56 -7.32 2.02 -1.25
N LYS A 57 -8.20 3.02 -1.38
CA LYS A 57 -9.33 3.20 -0.47
C LYS A 57 -10.35 2.09 -0.73
N VAL A 58 -10.78 1.43 0.35
CA VAL A 58 -11.69 0.29 0.35
C VAL A 58 -12.72 0.47 1.46
N TRP A 59 -13.85 -0.21 1.37
CA TRP A 59 -14.80 -0.30 2.47
C TRP A 59 -14.32 -1.33 3.50
N SER A 60 -14.41 -1.01 4.78
CA SER A 60 -14.19 -1.97 5.87
C SER A 60 -15.46 -2.74 6.27
N SER A 61 -16.61 -2.36 5.72
CA SER A 61 -17.91 -2.97 6.01
C SER A 61 -18.66 -3.30 4.71
N TYR A 62 -19.03 -4.58 4.54
CA TYR A 62 -19.82 -5.03 3.40
C TYR A 62 -21.21 -4.39 3.37
N SER A 63 -21.87 -4.27 4.53
CA SER A 63 -23.21 -3.69 4.62
C SER A 63 -23.20 -2.20 4.26
N SER A 64 -22.15 -1.47 4.67
CA SER A 64 -21.99 -0.05 4.33
C SER A 64 -21.77 0.12 2.83
N MET A 65 -20.95 -0.74 2.21
CA MET A 65 -20.76 -0.78 0.75
C MET A 65 -22.07 -1.11 0.01
N LYS A 66 -22.79 -2.18 0.41
CA LYS A 66 -24.06 -2.62 -0.22
C LYS A 66 -25.14 -1.55 -0.13
N ARG A 67 -25.14 -0.73 0.92
CA ARG A 67 -26.09 0.37 1.08
C ARG A 67 -25.79 1.57 0.17
N MET A 68 -24.53 1.79 -0.20
CA MET A 68 -24.11 3.00 -0.93
C MET A 68 -23.99 2.78 -2.44
N GLU A 69 -23.73 1.56 -2.87
CA GLU A 69 -23.40 1.24 -4.26
C GLU A 69 -24.28 0.12 -4.78
N ASP A 70 -24.65 0.21 -6.05
CA ASP A 70 -25.31 -0.88 -6.79
C ASP A 70 -24.25 -1.84 -7.36
N PHE A 71 -24.46 -3.14 -7.19
CA PHE A 71 -23.52 -4.17 -7.62
C PHE A 71 -23.87 -4.73 -9.00
N HIS A 72 -25.00 -4.35 -9.60
CA HIS A 72 -25.43 -4.90 -10.88
C HIS A 72 -24.33 -4.76 -11.96
N GLU A 73 -23.93 -5.90 -12.54
CA GLU A 73 -22.87 -6.03 -13.54
C GLU A 73 -21.47 -5.54 -13.07
N GLN A 74 -21.25 -5.45 -11.75
CA GLN A 74 -19.97 -5.06 -11.16
C GLN A 74 -19.16 -6.27 -10.69
N VAL A 75 -17.87 -6.02 -10.45
CA VAL A 75 -16.97 -6.94 -9.76
C VAL A 75 -16.75 -6.47 -8.34
N VAL A 76 -17.17 -7.30 -7.38
CA VAL A 76 -16.97 -7.07 -5.95
C VAL A 76 -15.79 -7.89 -5.46
N PHE A 77 -14.76 -7.22 -4.96
CA PHE A 77 -13.61 -7.87 -4.36
C PHE A 77 -13.80 -8.03 -2.85
N ASN A 78 -13.71 -9.27 -2.37
CA ASN A 78 -13.62 -9.61 -0.95
C ASN A 78 -12.15 -9.87 -0.61
N ILE A 79 -11.51 -8.92 0.05
CA ILE A 79 -10.05 -8.92 0.23
C ILE A 79 -9.74 -9.16 1.70
N THR A 80 -9.25 -10.35 2.03
CA THR A 80 -8.64 -10.60 3.35
C THR A 80 -7.23 -10.00 3.35
N SER A 81 -7.09 -8.83 3.95
CA SER A 81 -5.82 -8.09 4.06
C SER A 81 -5.28 -8.13 5.47
N CYS A 82 -3.96 -8.25 5.58
CA CYS A 82 -3.22 -8.20 6.84
C CYS A 82 -2.47 -6.87 7.02
N PHE A 83 -2.37 -6.06 5.97
CA PHE A 83 -1.56 -4.84 5.97
C PHE A 83 -2.35 -3.65 5.41
N PHE A 84 -3.29 -3.19 6.24
CA PHE A 84 -4.19 -2.08 5.96
C PHE A 84 -4.41 -1.25 7.22
N ILE A 85 -5.01 -0.07 7.08
CA ILE A 85 -5.47 0.74 8.22
C ILE A 85 -6.93 1.13 8.05
N LYS A 86 -7.69 1.15 9.15
CA LYS A 86 -9.03 1.75 9.17
C LYS A 86 -8.88 3.26 9.24
N LEU A 87 -9.58 3.97 8.37
CA LEU A 87 -9.52 5.42 8.26
C LEU A 87 -10.41 6.12 9.29
N GLY A 88 -11.53 5.50 9.66
CA GLY A 88 -12.43 6.00 10.71
C GLY A 88 -12.91 7.42 10.43
N THR A 89 -12.97 8.25 11.47
CA THR A 89 -13.41 9.66 11.39
C THR A 89 -12.32 10.62 10.93
N ASN A 90 -11.10 10.15 10.67
CA ASN A 90 -9.96 10.99 10.31
C ASN A 90 -9.96 11.40 8.82
N ILE A 91 -11.00 11.06 8.08
CA ILE A 91 -11.13 11.36 6.66
C ILE A 91 -12.27 12.34 6.40
N CYS A 92 -12.12 13.14 5.35
CA CYS A 92 -13.16 14.04 4.84
C CYS A 92 -14.26 13.26 4.09
N SER A 93 -14.89 12.30 4.79
CA SER A 93 -15.94 11.43 4.27
C SER A 93 -17.03 11.27 5.33
N ALA A 94 -18.28 11.28 4.91
CA ALA A 94 -19.40 10.93 5.79
C ALA A 94 -19.41 9.43 6.12
N ASP A 95 -18.82 8.59 5.26
CA ASP A 95 -18.63 7.17 5.53
C ASP A 95 -17.32 6.94 6.29
N THR A 96 -17.45 6.48 7.53
CA THR A 96 -16.34 6.13 8.42
C THR A 96 -15.90 4.68 8.27
N ASP A 97 -16.68 3.84 7.56
CA ASP A 97 -16.38 2.42 7.32
C ASP A 97 -15.44 2.25 6.12
N MET A 98 -14.37 3.03 6.14
CA MET A 98 -13.35 3.06 5.10
C MET A 98 -12.02 2.57 5.67
N ALA A 99 -11.26 1.90 4.83
CA ALA A 99 -9.90 1.48 5.09
C ALA A 99 -8.99 1.85 3.91
N LEU A 100 -7.69 1.86 4.18
CA LEU A 100 -6.64 2.08 3.19
C LEU A 100 -5.79 0.83 3.08
N LEU A 101 -5.84 0.18 1.91
CA LEU A 101 -4.97 -0.94 1.56
C LEU A 101 -3.59 -0.45 1.14
N SER A 102 -2.57 -1.19 1.53
CA SER A 102 -1.19 -0.92 1.13
C SER A 102 -0.91 -1.21 -0.35
N PRO A 103 -0.04 -0.40 -1.00
CA PRO A 103 0.45 -0.69 -2.34
C PRO A 103 1.34 -1.94 -2.42
N ALA A 104 1.91 -2.39 -1.30
CA ALA A 104 2.91 -3.44 -1.25
C ALA A 104 2.31 -4.85 -1.06
N GLU A 105 1.04 -4.96 -0.69
CA GLU A 105 0.42 -6.25 -0.39
C GLU A 105 0.05 -7.02 -1.67
N VAL A 106 0.52 -8.26 -1.73
CA VAL A 106 0.22 -9.21 -2.80
C VAL A 106 -0.83 -10.19 -2.29
N PHE A 107 -1.82 -10.45 -3.12
CA PHE A 107 -2.93 -11.33 -2.83
C PHE A 107 -2.96 -12.54 -3.76
N THR A 108 -3.53 -13.64 -3.30
CA THR A 108 -3.87 -14.80 -4.11
C THR A 108 -5.36 -14.79 -4.39
N VAL A 109 -5.75 -15.07 -5.63
CA VAL A 109 -7.16 -15.26 -6.00
C VAL A 109 -7.59 -16.64 -5.50
N VAL A 110 -8.50 -16.68 -4.54
CA VAL A 110 -9.01 -17.93 -3.95
C VAL A 110 -10.25 -18.41 -4.69
N ALA A 111 -11.08 -17.49 -5.18
CA ALA A 111 -12.28 -17.80 -5.94
C ALA A 111 -12.69 -16.60 -6.82
N ALA A 112 -13.36 -16.90 -7.92
CA ALA A 112 -14.11 -15.95 -8.74
C ALA A 112 -15.44 -16.63 -9.11
N LYS A 113 -16.58 -16.01 -8.77
CA LYS A 113 -17.91 -16.60 -8.98
C LYS A 113 -18.93 -15.51 -9.26
N ASP A 114 -19.89 -15.79 -10.13
CA ASP A 114 -21.04 -14.93 -10.31
C ASP A 114 -22.07 -15.19 -9.22
N ILE A 115 -22.59 -14.12 -8.63
CA ILE A 115 -23.53 -14.13 -7.51
C ILE A 115 -24.81 -13.46 -7.99
N LYS A 116 -25.93 -14.14 -7.74
CA LYS A 116 -27.27 -13.57 -7.92
C LYS A 116 -27.76 -13.07 -6.57
N ASP A 117 -28.00 -11.78 -6.46
CA ASP A 117 -28.63 -11.16 -5.30
C ASP A 117 -30.15 -11.30 -5.43
N GLU A 118 -30.71 -12.28 -4.73
CA GLU A 118 -32.15 -12.60 -4.76
C GLU A 118 -33.03 -11.43 -4.32
N ASP A 119 -32.51 -10.52 -3.48
CA ASP A 119 -33.26 -9.38 -2.96
C ASP A 119 -33.57 -8.32 -4.04
N ASN A 120 -32.68 -8.17 -5.03
CA ASN A 120 -32.71 -7.07 -6.00
C ASN A 120 -32.68 -7.53 -7.47
N ASP A 121 -32.79 -8.84 -7.73
CA ASP A 121 -32.66 -9.46 -9.07
C ASP A 121 -31.41 -8.96 -9.82
N SER A 122 -30.32 -8.76 -9.08
CA SER A 122 -29.06 -8.23 -9.61
C SER A 122 -27.98 -9.31 -9.62
N GLU A 123 -27.13 -9.31 -10.64
CA GLU A 123 -26.02 -10.25 -10.76
C GLU A 123 -24.70 -9.48 -10.73
N TYR A 124 -23.74 -10.00 -9.97
CA TYR A 124 -22.40 -9.42 -9.85
C TYR A 124 -21.34 -10.52 -9.71
N THR A 125 -20.11 -10.23 -10.11
CA THR A 125 -18.99 -11.18 -9.96
C THR A 125 -18.28 -10.93 -8.64
N ALA A 126 -18.23 -11.92 -7.76
CA ALA A 126 -17.45 -11.89 -6.53
C ALA A 126 -16.04 -12.49 -6.75
N ILE A 127 -15.00 -11.72 -6.43
CA ILE A 127 -13.60 -12.17 -6.45
C ILE A 127 -13.05 -12.17 -5.03
N VAL A 128 -12.65 -13.34 -4.55
CA VAL A 128 -12.08 -13.52 -3.21
C VAL A 128 -10.56 -13.49 -3.29
N LEU A 129 -9.96 -12.54 -2.60
CA LEU A 129 -8.52 -12.35 -2.49
C LEU A 129 -8.08 -12.63 -1.04
N THR A 130 -7.01 -13.38 -0.88
CA THR A 130 -6.37 -13.56 0.44
C THR A 130 -4.94 -13.07 0.41
N HIS A 131 -4.50 -12.48 1.52
CA HIS A 131 -3.12 -12.08 1.73
C HIS A 131 -2.16 -13.23 1.35
N SER A 132 -1.11 -12.88 0.59
CA SER A 132 -0.05 -13.82 0.24
C SER A 132 1.30 -13.40 0.81
N SER A 133 1.66 -12.13 0.65
CA SER A 133 2.98 -11.61 1.02
C SER A 133 3.02 -10.09 0.91
N LEU A 134 4.01 -9.47 1.54
CA LEU A 134 4.37 -8.07 1.28
C LEU A 134 5.55 -8.02 0.30
N GLN A 135 5.38 -7.30 -0.80
CA GLN A 135 6.41 -7.09 -1.80
C GLN A 135 6.63 -5.60 -2.06
N SER A 136 7.74 -5.09 -1.52
CA SER A 136 8.24 -3.75 -1.82
C SER A 136 9.48 -3.85 -2.72
N THR A 137 9.36 -3.31 -3.94
CA THR A 137 10.49 -3.23 -4.89
C THR A 137 11.35 -1.99 -4.69
N HIS A 138 10.90 -1.04 -3.86
CA HIS A 138 11.59 0.23 -3.62
C HIS A 138 11.90 0.40 -2.13
N ASN A 139 12.82 -0.42 -1.62
CA ASN A 139 13.28 -0.32 -0.24
C ASN A 139 14.34 0.78 -0.09
N CYS A 140 14.05 1.81 0.72
CA CYS A 140 14.96 2.92 1.04
C CYS A 140 15.48 3.75 -0.15
N TYR A 141 14.78 3.82 -1.28
CA TYR A 141 15.24 4.56 -2.47
C TYR A 141 15.32 6.09 -2.24
N CYS A 142 14.46 6.66 -1.39
CA CYS A 142 14.54 8.06 -0.97
C CYS A 142 15.82 8.39 -0.19
N LEU A 143 16.44 7.38 0.41
CA LEU A 143 17.64 7.49 1.23
C LEU A 143 18.86 7.06 0.42
N SER A 144 18.93 7.46 -0.86
CA SER A 144 20.21 7.48 -1.57
C SER A 144 21.19 8.14 -0.63
N ARG A 145 22.14 7.35 -0.11
CA ARG A 145 23.25 7.87 0.68
C ARG A 145 23.76 9.05 -0.13
N SER A 146 23.62 10.26 0.37
CA SER A 146 24.51 11.30 -0.10
C SER A 146 25.89 10.66 0.01
N PRO A 147 26.72 10.63 -1.04
CA PRO A 147 28.12 10.33 -0.81
C PRO A 147 28.49 11.23 0.35
N ALA A 148 28.98 10.65 1.44
CA ALA A 148 29.38 11.47 2.56
C ALA A 148 30.42 12.41 1.97
N ASP A 149 30.05 13.68 1.78
CA ASP A 149 30.98 14.77 1.52
C ASP A 149 31.72 14.95 2.85
N VAL A 150 32.47 13.91 3.23
CA VAL A 150 33.53 14.02 4.19
C VAL A 150 34.55 14.83 3.43
N SER A 151 34.51 16.15 3.61
CA SER A 151 35.61 17.00 3.19
C SER A 151 36.87 16.38 3.77
N SER A 152 37.68 15.76 2.91
CA SER A 152 38.95 15.14 3.27
C SER A 152 39.91 16.16 3.89
N GLN A 153 39.62 17.46 3.73
CA GLN A 153 40.35 18.55 4.36
C GLN A 153 40.29 18.52 5.89
N TRP A 154 39.20 18.03 6.51
CA TRP A 154 39.12 17.92 7.98
C TRP A 154 40.04 16.83 8.54
N LEU A 155 40.21 15.71 7.82
CA LEU A 155 41.12 14.64 8.23
C LEU A 155 42.59 15.07 8.11
N VAL A 156 42.93 15.89 7.10
CA VAL A 156 44.28 16.44 6.94
C VAL A 156 44.62 17.40 8.09
N LEU A 157 43.70 18.27 8.50
CA LEU A 157 43.90 19.19 9.62
C LEU A 157 44.13 18.45 10.95
N MET A 158 43.40 17.36 11.21
CA MET A 158 43.56 16.57 12.43
C MET A 158 44.88 15.78 12.47
N LEU A 159 45.40 15.34 11.32
CA LEU A 159 46.70 14.67 11.23
C LEU A 159 47.87 15.64 11.42
N VAL A 160 47.78 16.85 10.87
CA VAL A 160 48.80 17.89 11.03
C VAL A 160 48.90 18.37 12.47
N THR A 161 47.76 18.59 13.15
CA THR A 161 47.78 18.97 14.57
C THR A 161 48.34 17.85 15.44
N PHE A 162 47.99 16.57 15.20
CA PHE A 162 48.59 15.45 15.91
C PHE A 162 50.12 15.40 15.72
N SER A 163 50.63 15.58 14.50
CA SER A 163 52.09 15.58 14.28
C SER A 163 52.82 16.72 15.02
N LEU A 164 52.19 17.88 15.20
CA LEU A 164 52.78 19.00 15.94
C LEU A 164 52.76 18.80 17.47
N PHE A 165 51.82 18.02 18.00
CA PHE A 165 51.74 17.74 19.44
C PHE A 165 52.65 16.59 19.91
N PHE A 166 53.03 15.66 19.02
CA PHE A 166 53.87 14.51 19.38
C PHE A 166 55.36 14.68 19.03
N PHE A 167 55.72 15.67 18.21
CA PHE A 167 57.10 15.94 17.79
C PHE A 167 57.68 17.26 18.34
N ASN A 168 57.14 17.77 19.46
CA ASN A 168 57.74 18.87 20.23
C ASN A 168 58.04 18.43 21.66
#